data_AF-A0A0F9Q705-F1
#
_entry.id   AF-A0A0F9Q705-F1
#
_cell.length_a   1.000
_cell.length_b   1.000
_cell.length_c   1.000
_cell.angle_alpha   90.00
_cell.angle_beta   90.00
_cell.angle_gamma   90.00
#
_symmetry.space_group_name_H-M   'P 1'
#
loop_
_entity.id
_entity.type
_entity.pdbx_description
1 polymer ?
#
loop_
_entity_poly.entity_id
_entity_poly.type
_entity_poly.pdbx_seq_one_letter_code
_entity_poly.pdbx_strand_id
1 'polypeptide(L)'
;MPVVPINEATEDEKGRQIRPILYNTAKDGSGTWYVPVVDSNGMTVILPYTMAVAQGGISGHTTINKFGRNIEIDSNATADIWDGGATVGALPAGTSLIWVSPTAAATHDITSTSTSDDGDPVGVGARTLKIFGLPDWDNKEISEVITMNGTGNVETTNSYVIIYRMQVLTKGATNVNVGTITATAKAPSATTITARIEVGKGQTQMAIFAIPSTQTFYIDRFYANMNKAGGASGQIDVALLVNPEPDAELTNFLVKHTFGLEKVGTTAFLIPFTTPKTIDGPAIIKVQVESATNDMDVSAGFDGVIADD
;
A
#
# COMPACT_ATOMS: atom_id res chain seq x y z
N MET A 1 44.26 -17.12 -18.54
CA MET A 1 42.81 -16.92 -18.36
C MET A 1 42.11 -17.62 -19.51
N PRO A 2 41.14 -18.51 -19.27
CA PRO A 2 40.41 -19.14 -20.37
C PRO A 2 39.53 -18.07 -21.03
N VAL A 3 39.63 -17.96 -22.35
CA VAL A 3 38.80 -17.11 -23.19
C VAL A 3 37.39 -17.68 -23.18
N VAL A 4 36.43 -16.94 -22.65
CA VAL A 4 35.01 -17.24 -22.85
C VAL A 4 34.66 -16.84 -24.29
N PRO A 5 34.22 -17.73 -25.17
CA PRO A 5 33.74 -17.33 -26.48
C PRO A 5 32.30 -16.81 -26.31
N ILE A 6 32.05 -15.55 -26.68
CA ILE A 6 30.70 -15.02 -26.80
C ILE A 6 30.53 -14.43 -28.20
N ASN A 7 29.91 -15.20 -29.08
CA ASN A 7 28.92 -14.73 -30.04
C ASN A 7 28.34 -15.95 -30.77
N GLU A 8 27.46 -16.67 -30.08
CA GLU A 8 26.55 -17.58 -30.76
C GLU A 8 25.46 -16.74 -31.43
N ALA A 9 25.29 -16.89 -32.74
CA ALA A 9 24.37 -16.09 -33.55
C ALA A 9 22.92 -16.11 -33.00
N THR A 10 22.28 -14.94 -32.97
CA THR A 10 20.88 -14.76 -32.56
C THR A 10 19.87 -15.08 -33.67
N GLU A 11 20.38 -15.30 -34.88
CA GLU A 11 19.63 -15.56 -36.10
C GLU A 11 20.12 -16.85 -36.76
N ASP A 12 19.22 -17.57 -37.44
CA ASP A 12 19.61 -18.69 -38.28
C ASP A 12 20.17 -18.24 -39.64
N GLU A 13 20.66 -19.19 -40.43
CA GLU A 13 21.21 -18.96 -41.78
C GLU A 13 20.19 -18.34 -42.77
N LYS A 14 18.92 -18.20 -42.38
CA LYS A 14 17.84 -17.60 -43.15
C LYS A 14 17.41 -16.23 -42.60
N GLY A 15 18.15 -15.68 -41.63
CA GLY A 15 17.86 -14.38 -41.00
C GLY A 15 16.65 -14.42 -40.07
N ARG A 16 16.21 -15.61 -39.63
CA ARG A 16 15.12 -15.74 -38.68
C ARG A 16 15.69 -15.73 -37.27
N GLN A 17 15.07 -14.92 -36.42
CA GLN A 17 15.46 -14.81 -35.02
C GLN A 17 15.19 -16.14 -34.29
N ILE A 18 16.24 -16.81 -33.83
CA ILE A 18 16.18 -18.10 -33.12
C ILE A 18 16.44 -17.98 -31.62
N ARG A 19 16.82 -16.77 -31.17
CA ARG A 19 16.99 -16.41 -29.76
C ARG A 19 16.36 -15.05 -29.48
N PRO A 20 15.74 -14.83 -28.30
CA PRO A 20 15.26 -13.51 -27.93
C PRO A 20 16.43 -12.51 -27.95
N ILE A 21 16.30 -11.42 -28.72
CA ILE A 21 17.24 -10.29 -28.63
C ILE A 21 16.85 -9.55 -27.36
N LEU A 22 17.59 -9.82 -26.27
CA LEU A 22 17.35 -9.24 -24.95
C LEU A 22 17.94 -7.83 -24.78
N TYR A 23 18.62 -7.32 -25.80
CA TYR A 23 19.19 -5.97 -25.79
C TYR A 23 18.59 -5.17 -26.93
N ASN A 24 17.54 -4.40 -26.63
CA ASN A 24 17.25 -3.27 -27.48
C ASN A 24 18.31 -2.19 -27.21
N THR A 25 19.31 -2.09 -28.09
CA THR A 25 20.33 -1.04 -28.07
C THR A 25 19.80 0.32 -28.54
N ALA A 26 18.53 0.42 -28.93
CA ALA A 26 17.88 1.68 -29.28
C ALA A 26 16.67 1.92 -28.37
N LYS A 27 16.76 2.95 -27.51
CA LYS A 27 15.60 3.54 -26.84
C LYS A 27 14.46 3.65 -27.86
N ASP A 28 13.36 2.94 -27.64
CA ASP A 28 12.09 3.09 -28.38
C ASP A 28 11.43 4.46 -28.09
N GLY A 29 12.15 5.39 -27.47
CA GLY A 29 11.68 6.69 -27.02
C GLY A 29 10.69 6.62 -25.86
N SER A 30 10.24 5.43 -25.45
CA SER A 30 9.14 5.28 -24.48
C SER A 30 9.62 5.18 -23.03
N GLY A 31 10.87 4.76 -22.81
CA GLY A 31 11.43 4.55 -21.47
C GLY A 31 10.83 3.35 -20.73
N THR A 32 10.08 2.48 -21.42
CA THR A 32 9.46 1.28 -20.85
C THR A 32 10.38 0.07 -20.99
N TRP A 33 10.60 -0.65 -19.90
CA TRP A 33 11.33 -1.92 -19.91
C TRP A 33 10.38 -3.08 -20.25
N TYR A 34 10.81 -3.94 -21.18
CA TYR A 34 10.07 -5.12 -21.61
C TYR A 34 10.81 -6.39 -21.24
N VAL A 35 10.06 -7.46 -20.96
CA VAL A 35 10.59 -8.81 -20.73
C VAL A 35 9.91 -9.81 -21.66
N PRO A 36 10.66 -10.78 -22.22
CA PRO A 36 10.05 -11.92 -22.88
C PRO A 36 9.47 -12.89 -21.85
N VAL A 37 8.22 -13.26 -22.02
CA VAL A 37 7.52 -14.31 -21.27
C VAL A 37 7.00 -15.38 -22.23
N VAL A 38 6.75 -16.60 -21.76
CA VAL A 38 6.10 -17.65 -22.56
C VAL A 38 4.63 -17.72 -22.17
N ASP A 39 3.72 -17.60 -23.14
CA ASP A 39 2.28 -17.67 -22.90
C ASP A 39 1.79 -19.12 -22.70
N SER A 40 0.50 -19.28 -22.40
CA SER A 40 -0.12 -20.60 -22.19
C SER A 40 -0.14 -21.50 -23.44
N ASN A 41 0.17 -20.96 -24.62
CA ASN A 41 0.27 -21.68 -25.88
C ASN A 41 1.72 -22.04 -26.23
N GLY A 42 2.70 -21.71 -25.37
CA GLY A 42 4.12 -21.95 -25.60
C GLY A 42 4.78 -20.93 -26.51
N MET A 43 4.16 -19.77 -26.74
CA MET A 43 4.69 -18.70 -27.59
C MET A 43 5.44 -17.66 -26.75
N THR A 44 6.59 -17.20 -27.24
CA THR A 44 7.31 -16.06 -26.64
C THR A 44 6.55 -14.76 -26.95
N VAL A 45 6.16 -14.05 -25.90
CA VAL A 45 5.48 -12.75 -25.94
C VAL A 45 6.34 -11.71 -25.24
N ILE A 46 6.38 -10.49 -25.76
CA ILE A 46 7.09 -9.36 -25.15
C ILE A 46 6.07 -8.49 -24.42
N LEU A 47 6.20 -8.36 -23.10
CA LEU A 47 5.30 -7.58 -22.25
C LEU A 47 6.07 -6.49 -21.49
N PRO A 48 5.41 -5.36 -21.13
CA PRO A 48 5.94 -4.44 -20.15
C PRO A 48 6.28 -5.19 -18.85
N TYR A 49 7.41 -4.89 -18.24
CA TYR A 49 7.89 -5.58 -17.04
C TYR A 49 6.84 -5.65 -15.92
N THR A 50 6.21 -4.52 -15.59
CA THR A 50 5.18 -4.44 -14.53
C THR A 50 3.93 -5.26 -14.86
N MET A 51 3.58 -5.42 -16.16
CA MET A 51 2.50 -6.30 -16.58
C MET A 51 2.87 -7.78 -16.39
N ALA A 52 4.10 -8.16 -16.74
CA ALA A 52 4.59 -9.53 -16.54
C ALA A 52 4.65 -9.89 -15.04
N VAL A 53 5.07 -8.95 -14.17
CA VAL A 53 4.98 -9.11 -12.72
C VAL A 53 3.53 -9.26 -12.26
N ALA A 54 2.61 -8.40 -12.72
CA ALA A 54 1.20 -8.43 -12.33
C ALA A 54 0.51 -9.75 -12.73
N GLN A 55 0.95 -10.39 -13.82
CA GLN A 55 0.46 -11.70 -14.26
C GLN A 55 1.10 -12.88 -13.50
N GLY A 56 2.03 -12.62 -12.58
CA GLY A 56 2.81 -13.66 -11.89
C GLY A 56 3.84 -14.35 -12.78
N GLY A 57 4.18 -13.76 -13.93
CA GLY A 57 5.14 -14.32 -14.89
C GLY A 57 6.60 -14.15 -14.45
N ILE A 58 6.87 -13.33 -13.42
CA ILE A 58 8.21 -13.12 -12.86
C ILE A 58 8.21 -13.59 -11.41
N SER A 59 8.92 -14.68 -11.15
CA SER A 59 9.06 -15.24 -9.80
C SER A 59 9.72 -14.23 -8.85
N GLY A 60 9.28 -14.23 -7.60
CA GLY A 60 9.81 -13.37 -6.55
C GLY A 60 9.51 -11.88 -6.72
N HIS A 61 8.62 -11.50 -7.63
CA HIS A 61 8.22 -10.12 -7.84
C HIS A 61 6.70 -9.98 -7.71
N THR A 62 6.25 -8.90 -7.07
CA THR A 62 4.83 -8.61 -6.90
C THR A 62 4.59 -7.11 -7.10
N THR A 63 3.52 -6.76 -7.81
CA THR A 63 3.12 -5.35 -7.95
C THR A 63 2.38 -4.90 -6.69
N ILE A 64 2.75 -3.72 -6.21
CA ILE A 64 2.15 -3.10 -5.03
C ILE A 64 1.52 -1.78 -5.46
N ASN A 65 0.23 -1.63 -5.16
CA ASN A 65 -0.52 -0.38 -5.30
C ASN A 65 -1.07 0.00 -3.93
N LYS A 66 -0.61 1.13 -3.41
CA LYS A 66 -1.03 1.65 -2.11
C LYS A 66 -1.70 2.98 -2.32
N PHE A 67 -2.86 3.13 -1.72
CA PHE A 67 -3.66 4.35 -1.79
C PHE A 67 -4.39 4.53 -0.47
N GLY A 68 -4.64 5.78 -0.12
CA GLY A 68 -5.47 6.15 1.00
C GLY A 68 -6.18 7.46 0.74
N ARG A 69 -7.11 7.78 1.64
CA ARG A 69 -7.81 9.05 1.66
C ARG A 69 -7.93 9.53 3.09
N ASN A 70 -7.73 10.81 3.26
CA ASN A 70 -8.05 11.52 4.47
C ASN A 70 -9.09 12.58 4.13
N ILE A 71 -10.28 12.49 4.73
CA ILE A 71 -11.44 13.29 4.34
C ILE A 71 -11.48 14.67 4.98
N GLU A 72 -10.63 14.89 5.99
CA GLU A 72 -10.64 16.10 6.80
C GLU A 72 -9.27 16.31 7.45
N ILE A 73 -8.51 17.26 6.90
CA ILE A 73 -7.25 17.75 7.46
C ILE A 73 -7.40 19.24 7.70
N ASP A 74 -7.14 19.68 8.92
CA ASP A 74 -7.27 21.09 9.30
C ASP A 74 -5.97 21.90 9.19
N SER A 75 -6.11 23.21 9.26
CA SER A 75 -4.96 24.13 9.23
C SER A 75 -4.00 23.85 10.38
N ASN A 76 -2.71 23.83 10.04
CA ASN A 76 -1.60 23.50 10.94
C ASN A 76 -1.69 22.07 11.50
N ALA A 77 -2.41 21.17 10.82
CA ALA A 77 -2.41 19.75 11.11
C ALA A 77 -1.51 19.00 10.14
N THR A 78 -0.75 18.06 10.68
CA THR A 78 -0.04 17.03 9.93
C THR A 78 -0.82 15.72 10.07
N ALA A 79 -1.13 15.08 8.95
CA ALA A 79 -1.92 13.87 8.94
C ALA A 79 -1.38 12.86 7.92
N ASP A 80 -1.35 11.59 8.31
CA ASP A 80 -1.05 10.52 7.38
C ASP A 80 -2.27 10.23 6.48
N ILE A 81 -2.01 9.72 5.28
CA ILE A 81 -3.07 9.37 4.32
C ILE A 81 -3.57 7.95 4.60
N TRP A 82 -4.54 7.86 5.50
CA TRP A 82 -5.21 6.63 5.90
C TRP A 82 -6.62 6.87 6.46
N ASP A 83 -7.47 5.83 6.53
CA ASP A 83 -8.86 5.92 7.03
C ASP A 83 -9.00 6.45 8.46
N GLY A 84 -7.94 6.35 9.27
CA GLY A 84 -7.93 6.84 10.65
C GLY A 84 -7.39 8.25 10.83
N GLY A 85 -6.98 8.94 9.75
CA GLY A 85 -6.15 10.14 9.83
C GLY A 85 -6.86 11.49 9.95
N ALA A 86 -8.17 11.57 10.16
CA ALA A 86 -8.92 12.84 10.13
C ALA A 86 -8.74 13.72 11.40
N THR A 87 -9.02 15.02 11.34
CA THR A 87 -8.91 15.91 12.53
C THR A 87 -9.82 15.49 13.69
N VAL A 88 -9.37 15.79 14.92
CA VAL A 88 -10.00 15.45 16.20
C VAL A 88 -11.42 16.06 16.29
N GLY A 89 -12.43 15.21 16.15
CA GLY A 89 -13.86 15.57 16.14
C GLY A 89 -14.66 14.76 15.13
N ALA A 90 -14.04 14.38 14.01
CA ALA A 90 -14.58 13.47 13.00
C ALA A 90 -14.18 12.00 13.22
N LEU A 91 -13.34 11.76 14.21
CA LEU A 91 -12.69 10.48 14.50
C LEU A 91 -13.37 9.70 15.64
N PRO A 92 -13.55 8.37 15.52
CA PRO A 92 -13.84 7.51 16.67
C PRO A 92 -12.75 7.61 17.74
N ALA A 93 -13.08 7.24 18.99
CA ALA A 93 -12.07 7.19 20.05
C ALA A 93 -10.93 6.22 19.67
N GLY A 94 -9.67 6.63 19.88
CA GLY A 94 -8.48 5.79 19.66
C GLY A 94 -7.83 5.87 18.27
N THR A 95 -8.35 6.68 17.35
CA THR A 95 -7.67 7.04 16.09
C THR A 95 -6.77 8.29 16.25
N SER A 96 -5.76 8.41 15.39
CA SER A 96 -4.74 9.46 15.42
C SER A 96 -4.47 10.00 14.01
N LEU A 97 -4.20 11.30 13.90
CA LEU A 97 -3.73 11.93 12.67
C LEU A 97 -2.47 11.25 12.13
N ILE A 98 -1.56 10.91 13.03
CA ILE A 98 -0.31 10.22 12.73
C ILE A 98 -0.49 8.74 13.03
N TRP A 99 -0.29 7.92 12.01
CA TRP A 99 -0.27 6.48 12.11
C TRP A 99 1.07 6.02 12.71
N VAL A 100 1.00 5.08 13.64
CA VAL A 100 2.13 4.50 14.35
C VAL A 100 1.97 2.98 14.37
N SER A 101 3.04 2.25 14.07
CA SER A 101 3.06 0.78 14.17
C SER A 101 3.10 0.33 15.64
N PRO A 102 2.63 -0.89 15.94
CA PRO A 102 2.94 -1.58 17.20
C PRO A 102 4.44 -1.54 17.53
N THR A 103 4.78 -1.41 18.81
CA THR A 103 6.17 -1.46 19.31
C THR A 103 6.80 -2.85 19.20
N ALA A 104 5.98 -3.89 19.06
CA ALA A 104 6.35 -5.28 18.80
C ALA A 104 5.17 -6.00 18.14
N ALA A 105 5.42 -7.17 17.56
CA ALA A 105 4.36 -8.00 16.99
C ALA A 105 3.27 -8.29 18.03
N ALA A 106 2.01 -8.04 17.68
CA ALA A 106 0.89 -8.32 18.57
C ALA A 106 -0.36 -8.79 17.83
N THR A 107 -1.18 -9.57 18.52
CA THR A 107 -2.54 -9.83 18.09
C THR A 107 -3.37 -8.55 18.16
N HIS A 108 -4.42 -8.49 17.33
CA HIS A 108 -5.28 -7.34 17.20
C HIS A 108 -6.72 -7.72 17.49
N ASP A 109 -7.42 -6.87 18.23
CA ASP A 109 -8.87 -6.94 18.39
C ASP A 109 -9.54 -6.31 17.17
N ILE A 110 -10.32 -7.12 16.46
CA ILE A 110 -11.11 -6.71 15.30
C ILE A 110 -12.55 -6.48 15.73
N THR A 111 -13.08 -5.27 15.52
CA THR A 111 -14.41 -4.90 16.01
C THR A 111 -15.14 -4.01 15.02
N SER A 112 -16.46 -4.21 14.84
CA SER A 112 -17.32 -3.27 14.10
C SER A 112 -18.09 -2.34 15.04
N THR A 113 -18.48 -1.19 14.53
CA THR A 113 -19.49 -0.32 15.16
C THR A 113 -20.93 -0.76 14.87
N SER A 114 -21.14 -1.76 14.01
CA SER A 114 -22.46 -2.28 13.65
C SER A 114 -22.63 -3.75 14.01
N THR A 115 -23.75 -4.09 14.66
CA THR A 115 -24.16 -5.48 14.93
C THR A 115 -24.52 -6.25 13.66
N SER A 116 -24.66 -5.57 12.52
CA SER A 116 -24.94 -6.22 11.24
C SER A 116 -23.69 -6.80 10.58
N ASP A 117 -22.50 -6.38 10.99
CA ASP A 117 -21.23 -6.93 10.51
C ASP A 117 -20.86 -8.16 11.34
N ASP A 118 -21.61 -9.25 11.14
CA ASP A 118 -21.54 -10.46 11.95
C ASP A 118 -21.58 -11.71 11.06
N GLY A 119 -20.68 -12.64 11.31
CA GLY A 119 -20.62 -13.93 10.63
C GLY A 119 -21.42 -15.03 11.33
N ASP A 120 -21.69 -14.89 12.64
CA ASP A 120 -22.48 -15.83 13.43
C ASP A 120 -23.05 -15.16 14.72
N PRO A 121 -24.33 -14.74 14.73
CA PRO A 121 -25.33 -15.00 13.70
C PRO A 121 -25.06 -14.25 12.39
N VAL A 122 -25.49 -14.84 11.29
CA VAL A 122 -25.25 -14.30 9.95
C VAL A 122 -25.94 -12.94 9.75
N GLY A 123 -25.16 -11.87 9.83
CA GLY A 123 -25.59 -10.49 9.60
C GLY A 123 -25.78 -10.12 8.13
N VAL A 124 -26.33 -8.92 7.92
CA VAL A 124 -26.54 -8.35 6.57
C VAL A 124 -25.30 -7.63 6.03
N GLY A 125 -24.33 -7.32 6.90
CA GLY A 125 -23.08 -6.60 6.62
C GLY A 125 -21.89 -7.50 6.28
N ALA A 126 -20.69 -7.09 6.67
CA ALA A 126 -19.48 -7.88 6.52
C ALA A 126 -19.51 -9.10 7.45
N ARG A 127 -19.22 -10.29 6.93
CA ARG A 127 -19.27 -11.56 7.68
C ARG A 127 -17.89 -12.10 7.98
N THR A 128 -16.99 -12.02 7.00
CA THR A 128 -15.58 -12.37 7.19
C THR A 128 -14.67 -11.31 6.61
N LEU A 129 -13.51 -11.12 7.23
CA LEU A 129 -12.43 -10.29 6.73
C LEU A 129 -11.23 -11.16 6.38
N LYS A 130 -10.49 -10.76 5.34
CA LYS A 130 -9.11 -11.21 5.13
C LYS A 130 -8.17 -10.09 5.56
N ILE A 131 -7.21 -10.43 6.42
CA ILE A 131 -6.22 -9.51 7.00
C ILE A 131 -4.86 -9.86 6.41
N PHE A 132 -4.09 -8.85 6.03
CA PHE A 132 -2.72 -9.00 5.55
C PHE A 132 -1.79 -8.07 6.31
N GLY A 133 -0.62 -8.60 6.66
CA GLY A 133 0.38 -7.89 7.41
C GLY A 133 1.67 -8.68 7.52
N LEU A 134 2.68 -8.05 8.11
CA LEU A 134 3.93 -8.71 8.44
C LEU A 134 3.85 -9.27 9.87
N PRO A 135 4.22 -10.54 10.09
CA PRO A 135 4.26 -11.09 11.44
C PRO A 135 5.41 -10.51 12.27
N ASP A 136 6.52 -10.21 11.59
CA ASP A 136 7.73 -9.59 12.10
C ASP A 136 8.46 -8.90 10.95
N TRP A 137 9.63 -8.33 11.21
CA TRP A 137 10.42 -7.62 10.20
C TRP A 137 11.25 -8.54 9.31
N ASP A 138 11.32 -9.84 9.58
CA ASP A 138 12.20 -10.80 8.90
C ASP A 138 11.46 -11.76 7.97
N ASN A 139 10.13 -11.81 8.06
CA ASN A 139 9.29 -12.70 7.28
C ASN A 139 8.34 -11.92 6.36
N LYS A 140 8.03 -12.56 5.23
CA LYS A 140 7.09 -12.02 4.23
C LYS A 140 5.67 -11.92 4.78
N GLU A 141 4.82 -11.22 4.01
CA GLU A 141 3.38 -11.12 4.25
C GLU A 141 2.76 -12.47 4.62
N ILE A 142 1.97 -12.46 5.69
CA ILE A 142 1.03 -13.52 5.99
C ILE A 142 -0.40 -12.98 5.94
N SER A 143 -1.36 -13.88 5.79
CA SER A 143 -2.77 -13.52 5.83
C SER A 143 -3.61 -14.52 6.62
N GLU A 144 -4.68 -14.02 7.22
CA GLU A 144 -5.68 -14.84 7.90
C GLU A 144 -7.10 -14.38 7.55
N VAL A 145 -8.06 -15.26 7.80
CA VAL A 145 -9.49 -14.97 7.66
C VAL A 145 -10.13 -14.98 9.03
N ILE A 146 -10.79 -13.87 9.37
CA ILE A 146 -11.52 -13.68 10.62
C ILE A 146 -13.01 -13.66 10.34
N THR A 147 -13.77 -14.38 11.16
CA THR A 147 -15.24 -14.28 11.20
C THR A 147 -15.62 -13.14 12.13
N MET A 148 -16.38 -12.17 11.64
CA MET A 148 -16.82 -11.00 12.42
C MET A 148 -17.86 -11.40 13.47
N ASN A 149 -17.97 -10.62 14.54
CA ASN A 149 -18.91 -10.83 15.65
C ASN A 149 -19.67 -9.52 15.99
N GLY A 150 -20.08 -8.78 14.96
CA GLY A 150 -20.75 -7.48 15.12
C GLY A 150 -19.90 -6.49 15.90
N THR A 151 -20.42 -6.04 17.04
CA THR A 151 -19.74 -5.13 17.96
C THR A 151 -18.86 -5.81 19.00
N GLY A 152 -18.77 -7.14 19.00
CA GLY A 152 -17.85 -7.90 19.85
C GLY A 152 -16.45 -7.96 19.24
N ASN A 153 -15.42 -7.91 20.09
CA ASN A 153 -14.04 -8.07 19.65
C ASN A 153 -13.79 -9.50 19.16
N VAL A 154 -13.11 -9.63 18.03
CA VAL A 154 -12.56 -10.89 17.53
C VAL A 154 -11.05 -10.74 17.41
N GLU A 155 -10.32 -11.51 18.21
CA GLU A 155 -8.85 -11.47 18.24
C GLU A 155 -8.26 -12.16 17.00
N THR A 156 -7.25 -11.57 16.38
CA THR A 156 -6.47 -12.23 15.33
C THR A 156 -5.72 -13.44 15.86
N THR A 157 -5.57 -14.48 15.05
CA THR A 157 -4.78 -15.66 15.40
C THR A 157 -3.29 -15.35 15.32
N ASN A 158 -2.86 -14.60 14.30
CA ASN A 158 -1.47 -14.19 14.16
C ASN A 158 -1.22 -12.86 14.88
N SER A 159 0.05 -12.68 15.25
CA SER A 159 0.58 -11.39 15.66
C SER A 159 1.15 -10.65 14.46
N TYR A 160 1.08 -9.32 14.48
CA TYR A 160 1.56 -8.46 13.41
C TYR A 160 2.37 -7.29 13.96
N VAL A 161 3.51 -6.98 13.32
CA VAL A 161 4.20 -5.69 13.49
C VAL A 161 3.53 -4.57 12.68
N ILE A 162 2.73 -4.95 11.68
CA ILE A 162 1.92 -4.03 10.88
C ILE A 162 0.82 -4.80 10.14
N ILE A 163 -0.40 -4.27 10.20
CA ILE A 163 -1.49 -4.63 9.28
C ILE A 163 -1.60 -3.51 8.25
N TYR A 164 -1.37 -3.81 6.98
CA TYR A 164 -1.46 -2.81 5.90
C TYR A 164 -2.62 -3.06 4.93
N ARG A 165 -3.39 -4.14 5.12
CA ARG A 165 -4.65 -4.38 4.40
C ARG A 165 -5.61 -5.19 5.26
N MET A 166 -6.84 -4.72 5.35
CA MET A 166 -8.00 -5.56 5.66
C MET A 166 -9.01 -5.43 4.52
N GLN A 167 -9.66 -6.52 4.16
CA GLN A 167 -10.72 -6.52 3.15
C GLN A 167 -11.86 -7.46 3.52
N VAL A 168 -13.09 -7.05 3.21
CA VAL A 168 -14.28 -7.87 3.38
C VAL A 168 -14.24 -9.02 2.36
N LEU A 169 -14.18 -10.25 2.86
CA LEU A 169 -14.11 -11.46 2.03
C LEU A 169 -15.50 -12.03 1.76
N THR A 170 -16.35 -12.11 2.77
CA THR A 170 -17.77 -12.50 2.63
C THR A 170 -18.69 -11.49 3.30
N LYS A 171 -19.91 -11.36 2.77
CA LYS A 171 -20.87 -10.32 3.16
C LYS A 171 -22.31 -10.76 2.95
N GLY A 172 -23.23 -10.07 3.61
CA GLY A 172 -24.66 -10.22 3.43
C GLY A 172 -25.25 -9.27 2.38
N ALA A 173 -26.54 -8.96 2.56
CA ALA A 173 -27.36 -8.23 1.60
C ALA A 173 -26.91 -6.78 1.35
N THR A 174 -26.17 -6.14 2.25
CA THR A 174 -25.66 -4.77 2.04
C THR A 174 -24.47 -4.70 1.09
N ASN A 175 -23.94 -5.85 0.66
CA ASN A 175 -22.78 -5.99 -0.22
C ASN A 175 -21.46 -5.41 0.30
N VAL A 176 -21.38 -4.96 1.56
CA VAL A 176 -20.18 -4.37 2.17
C VAL A 176 -20.38 -4.21 3.69
N ASN A 177 -19.35 -3.81 4.44
CA ASN A 177 -19.45 -3.48 5.85
C ASN A 177 -20.45 -2.33 6.10
N VAL A 178 -21.27 -2.48 7.14
CA VAL A 178 -22.31 -1.51 7.54
C VAL A 178 -21.75 -0.52 8.55
N GLY A 179 -20.94 -0.99 9.50
CA GLY A 179 -20.22 -0.17 10.45
C GLY A 179 -18.78 0.07 10.00
N THR A 180 -18.13 1.03 10.66
CA THR A 180 -16.67 1.11 10.65
C THR A 180 -16.10 -0.11 11.36
N ILE A 181 -15.12 -0.77 10.74
CA ILE A 181 -14.40 -1.89 11.32
C ILE A 181 -12.96 -1.46 11.63
N THR A 182 -12.48 -1.75 12.84
CA THR A 182 -11.13 -1.37 13.29
C THR A 182 -10.32 -2.60 13.70
N ALA A 183 -9.01 -2.51 13.51
CA ALA A 183 -8.03 -3.39 14.14
C ALA A 183 -7.27 -2.58 15.19
N THR A 184 -7.36 -3.01 16.44
CA THR A 184 -6.66 -2.37 17.56
C THR A 184 -5.63 -3.34 18.10
N ALA A 185 -4.35 -2.96 18.07
CA ALA A 185 -3.31 -3.81 18.66
C ALA A 185 -3.60 -4.02 20.16
N LYS A 186 -3.25 -5.19 20.69
CA LYS A 186 -3.39 -5.45 22.12
C LYS A 186 -2.19 -4.89 22.90
N ALA A 187 -2.47 -4.43 24.12
CA ALA A 187 -1.42 -4.08 25.06
C ALA A 187 -0.45 -5.28 25.25
N PRO A 188 0.86 -5.03 25.41
CA PRO A 188 1.50 -3.72 25.59
C PRO A 188 1.95 -3.03 24.28
N SER A 189 1.72 -3.61 23.10
CA SER A 189 2.41 -3.17 21.89
C SER A 189 1.92 -1.83 21.34
N ALA A 190 0.61 -1.59 21.39
CA ALA A 190 -0.10 -0.33 21.18
C ALA A 190 -1.55 -0.56 21.60
N THR A 191 -2.26 0.47 22.06
CA THR A 191 -3.73 0.42 22.31
C THR A 191 -4.51 1.27 21.32
N THR A 192 -3.84 1.72 20.27
CA THR A 192 -4.40 2.55 19.20
C THR A 192 -4.83 1.70 18.02
N ILE A 193 -5.72 2.25 17.21
CA ILE A 193 -6.17 1.62 15.96
C ILE A 193 -5.02 1.64 14.96
N THR A 194 -4.65 0.47 14.43
CA THR A 194 -3.56 0.30 13.46
C THR A 194 -4.07 0.12 12.03
N ALA A 195 -5.33 -0.29 11.85
CA ALA A 195 -5.99 -0.34 10.55
C ALA A 195 -7.50 -0.17 10.70
N ARG A 196 -8.16 0.37 9.67
CA ARG A 196 -9.59 0.68 9.70
C ARG A 196 -10.24 0.53 8.32
N ILE A 197 -11.47 0.03 8.28
CA ILE A 197 -12.35 0.06 7.11
C ILE A 197 -13.49 1.01 7.42
N GLU A 198 -13.63 2.08 6.65
CA GLU A 198 -14.79 2.96 6.79
C GLU A 198 -16.08 2.32 6.29
N VAL A 199 -17.21 2.83 6.80
CA VAL A 199 -18.55 2.41 6.39
C VAL A 199 -18.66 2.35 4.87
N GLY A 200 -19.08 1.19 4.35
CA GLY A 200 -19.34 1.01 2.92
C GLY A 200 -18.10 0.92 2.03
N LYS A 201 -16.87 0.86 2.57
CA LYS A 201 -15.64 0.79 1.76
C LYS A 201 -15.20 -0.62 1.41
N GLY A 202 -15.45 -1.59 2.29
CA GLY A 202 -15.09 -2.99 2.08
C GLY A 202 -13.60 -3.31 2.14
N GLN A 203 -12.74 -2.30 2.30
CA GLN A 203 -11.31 -2.46 2.52
C GLN A 203 -10.70 -1.20 3.15
N THR A 204 -9.52 -1.37 3.73
CA THR A 204 -8.67 -0.27 4.21
C THR A 204 -8.17 0.57 3.04
N GLN A 205 -8.22 1.89 3.18
CA GLN A 205 -7.61 2.92 2.33
C GLN A 205 -6.43 3.54 3.07
N MET A 206 -5.27 2.89 3.01
CA MET A 206 -4.05 3.35 3.67
C MET A 206 -2.89 3.43 2.67
N ALA A 207 -2.34 4.63 2.47
CA ALA A 207 -1.10 4.84 1.73
C ALA A 207 0.12 4.57 2.65
N ILE A 208 0.09 3.40 3.30
CA ILE A 208 1.07 2.92 4.28
C ILE A 208 1.41 1.47 3.94
N PHE A 209 2.69 1.14 3.89
CA PHE A 209 3.17 -0.19 3.53
C PHE A 209 4.47 -0.50 4.24
N ALA A 210 4.69 -1.77 4.56
CA ALA A 210 5.91 -2.25 5.18
C ALA A 210 6.60 -3.24 4.26
N ILE A 211 7.93 -3.25 4.37
CA ILE A 211 8.82 -4.09 3.60
C ILE A 211 9.62 -4.90 4.62
N PRO A 212 9.56 -6.25 4.59
CA PRO A 212 10.40 -7.09 5.45
C PRO A 212 11.86 -7.09 4.97
N SER A 213 12.79 -7.48 5.82
CA SER A 213 14.24 -7.53 5.56
C SER A 213 14.64 -8.53 4.46
N THR A 214 13.72 -9.35 3.98
CA THR A 214 13.92 -10.31 2.88
C THR A 214 13.46 -9.79 1.52
N GLN A 215 13.06 -8.51 1.44
CA GLN A 215 12.50 -7.92 0.24
C GLN A 215 12.97 -6.48 0.05
N THR A 216 13.00 -6.07 -1.22
CA THR A 216 13.30 -4.71 -1.65
C THR A 216 12.12 -4.13 -2.43
N PHE A 217 11.74 -2.88 -2.16
CA PHE A 217 10.67 -2.20 -2.89
C PHE A 217 11.19 -1.12 -3.83
N TYR A 218 10.75 -1.20 -5.09
CA TYR A 218 11.07 -0.23 -6.14
C TYR A 218 9.84 0.62 -6.44
N ILE A 219 9.81 1.84 -5.89
CA ILE A 219 8.73 2.80 -6.12
C ILE A 219 8.90 3.41 -7.51
N ASP A 220 7.91 3.23 -8.38
CA ASP A 220 7.90 3.78 -9.74
C ASP A 220 6.99 5.02 -9.86
N ARG A 221 6.03 5.19 -8.94
CA ARG A 221 5.05 6.27 -8.99
C ARG A 221 4.67 6.75 -7.61
N PHE A 222 4.57 8.06 -7.45
CA PHE A 222 3.99 8.72 -6.29
C PHE A 222 3.00 9.78 -6.76
N TYR A 223 1.82 9.85 -6.14
CA TYR A 223 0.79 10.80 -6.53
C TYR A 223 -0.04 11.25 -5.34
N ALA A 224 -0.65 12.42 -5.50
CA ALA A 224 -1.69 12.91 -4.61
C ALA A 224 -2.64 13.83 -5.36
N ASN A 225 -3.85 13.95 -4.81
CA ASN A 225 -4.86 14.85 -5.32
C ASN A 225 -5.70 15.41 -4.17
N MET A 226 -6.04 16.68 -4.30
CA MET A 226 -6.97 17.40 -3.44
C MET A 226 -8.39 17.14 -3.95
N ASN A 227 -9.14 16.28 -3.26
CA ASN A 227 -10.53 15.98 -3.59
C ASN A 227 -11.45 17.17 -3.31
N LYS A 228 -11.15 17.91 -2.24
CA LYS A 228 -11.89 19.10 -1.79
C LYS A 228 -10.91 20.08 -1.16
N ALA A 229 -11.02 21.34 -1.57
CA ALA A 229 -10.30 22.44 -0.96
C ALA A 229 -11.15 23.09 0.14
N GLY A 230 -10.57 23.31 1.30
CA GLY A 230 -11.12 24.22 2.31
C GLY A 230 -11.02 25.66 1.83
N GLY A 231 -12.17 26.30 1.55
CA GLY A 231 -12.19 27.70 1.15
C GLY A 231 -11.52 27.98 -0.22
N ALA A 232 -11.22 29.26 -0.47
CA ALA A 232 -10.72 29.76 -1.76
C ALA A 232 -9.19 29.58 -1.97
N SER A 233 -8.44 29.35 -0.90
CA SER A 233 -6.97 29.30 -0.90
C SER A 233 -6.42 27.97 -0.38
N GLY A 234 -7.18 26.88 -0.52
CA GLY A 234 -6.77 25.56 -0.03
C GLY A 234 -5.40 25.17 -0.56
N GLN A 235 -4.47 24.90 0.36
CA GLN A 235 -3.09 24.54 0.09
C GLN A 235 -2.66 23.42 1.04
N ILE A 236 -1.92 22.47 0.49
CA ILE A 236 -1.34 21.35 1.24
C ILE A 236 0.05 21.03 0.70
N ASP A 237 0.91 20.55 1.58
CA ASP A 237 2.18 19.94 1.22
C ASP A 237 2.10 18.44 1.44
N VAL A 238 2.51 17.67 0.42
CA VAL A 238 2.46 16.20 0.41
C VAL A 238 3.88 15.67 0.46
N ALA A 239 4.14 14.71 1.34
CA ALA A 239 5.43 14.06 1.49
C ALA A 239 5.33 12.53 1.38
N LEU A 240 6.26 11.94 0.62
CA LEU A 240 6.56 10.51 0.67
C LEU A 240 7.63 10.29 1.73
N LEU A 241 7.32 9.49 2.74
CA LEU A 241 8.15 9.27 3.92
C LEU A 241 8.55 7.81 4.04
N VAL A 242 9.77 7.56 4.55
CA VAL A 242 10.28 6.22 4.82
C VAL A 242 10.93 6.17 6.19
N ASN A 243 10.48 5.22 7.02
CA ASN A 243 11.18 4.81 8.23
C ASN A 243 12.09 3.62 7.89
N PRO A 244 13.42 3.79 7.93
CA PRO A 244 14.38 2.73 7.62
C PRO A 244 14.70 1.79 8.80
N GLU A 245 14.26 2.12 10.01
CA GLU A 245 14.56 1.37 11.24
C GLU A 245 13.28 1.19 12.07
N PRO A 246 12.21 0.59 11.50
CA PRO A 246 10.90 0.55 12.14
C PRO A 246 10.84 -0.37 13.36
N ASP A 247 11.85 -1.22 13.57
CA ASP A 247 12.05 -2.07 14.74
C ASP A 247 12.69 -1.32 15.92
N ALA A 248 13.44 -0.24 15.66
CA ALA A 248 14.11 0.56 16.69
C ALA A 248 13.42 1.90 16.94
N GLU A 249 13.00 2.60 15.88
CA GLU A 249 12.56 4.00 15.93
C GLU A 249 11.21 4.18 15.22
N LEU A 250 10.10 3.94 15.91
CA LEU A 250 8.75 3.91 15.31
C LEU A 250 8.33 5.21 14.60
N THR A 251 8.90 6.34 14.99
CA THR A 251 8.50 7.68 14.50
C THR A 251 9.57 8.37 13.65
N ASN A 252 10.72 7.73 13.41
CA ASN A 252 11.78 8.35 12.62
C ASN A 252 11.54 8.15 11.12
N PHE A 253 10.96 9.16 10.47
CA PHE A 253 10.66 9.11 9.04
C PHE A 253 11.52 10.10 8.25
N LEU A 254 12.21 9.58 7.24
CA LEU A 254 12.99 10.35 6.28
C LEU A 254 12.13 10.74 5.08
N VAL A 255 12.19 12.02 4.70
CA VAL A 255 11.52 12.53 3.51
C VAL A 255 12.23 12.03 2.24
N LYS A 256 11.49 11.38 1.34
CA LYS A 256 12.02 10.89 0.05
C LYS A 256 11.56 11.72 -1.14
N HIS A 257 10.46 12.44 -1.02
CA HIS A 257 9.96 13.41 -2.00
C HIS A 257 8.90 14.32 -1.36
N THR A 258 8.79 15.56 -1.82
CA THR A 258 7.67 16.47 -1.49
C THR A 258 7.13 17.18 -2.73
N PHE A 259 5.86 17.59 -2.69
CA PHE A 259 5.29 18.58 -3.60
C PHE A 259 4.07 19.23 -2.96
N GLY A 260 3.78 20.47 -3.36
CA GLY A 260 2.59 21.19 -2.93
C GLY A 260 1.40 20.97 -3.87
N LEU A 261 0.19 21.00 -3.32
CA LEU A 261 -1.05 21.10 -4.08
C LEU A 261 -1.82 22.35 -3.65
N GLU A 262 -2.37 23.06 -4.63
CA GLU A 262 -3.10 24.31 -4.43
C GLU A 262 -4.40 24.30 -5.21
N LYS A 263 -5.47 24.84 -4.62
CA LYS A 263 -6.79 24.93 -5.26
C LYS A 263 -6.75 25.69 -6.59
N VAL A 264 -6.02 26.81 -6.61
CA VAL A 264 -5.84 27.65 -7.80
C VAL A 264 -4.48 27.30 -8.40
N GLY A 265 -4.39 26.11 -9.00
CA GLY A 265 -3.13 25.61 -9.54
C GLY A 265 -3.15 24.10 -9.65
N THR A 266 -2.14 23.46 -9.05
CA THR A 266 -1.96 22.01 -9.09
C THR A 266 -2.84 21.34 -8.04
N THR A 267 -4.05 20.92 -8.43
CA THR A 267 -4.97 20.19 -7.53
C THR A 267 -4.72 18.68 -7.53
N ALA A 268 -3.95 18.17 -8.49
CA ALA A 268 -3.50 16.79 -8.56
C ALA A 268 -2.11 16.77 -9.20
N PHE A 269 -1.23 15.93 -8.65
CA PHE A 269 0.10 15.76 -9.19
C PHE A 269 0.53 14.30 -9.09
N LEU A 270 1.29 13.87 -10.09
CA LEU A 270 1.82 12.54 -10.20
C LEU A 270 3.26 12.66 -10.66
N ILE A 271 4.15 12.00 -9.93
CA ILE A 271 5.57 11.94 -10.23
C ILE A 271 5.88 10.51 -10.67
N PRO A 272 6.19 10.30 -11.97
CA PRO A 272 6.79 9.06 -12.42
C PRO A 272 8.29 9.09 -12.06
N PHE A 273 8.76 8.08 -11.34
CA PHE A 273 10.18 7.87 -11.07
C PHE A 273 10.79 7.08 -12.23
N THR A 274 11.37 7.80 -13.20
CA THR A 274 12.07 7.20 -14.34
C THR A 274 13.24 6.31 -13.92
N THR A 275 13.89 6.69 -12.82
CA THR A 275 14.74 5.81 -12.02
C THR A 275 13.98 5.50 -10.73
N PRO A 276 13.52 4.25 -10.52
CA PRO A 276 12.75 3.90 -9.34
C PRO A 276 13.47 4.29 -8.05
N LYS A 277 12.69 4.70 -7.03
CA LYS A 277 13.24 4.86 -5.69
C LYS A 277 13.28 3.49 -5.03
N THR A 278 14.49 2.98 -4.80
CA THR A 278 14.74 1.72 -4.09
C THR A 278 14.69 1.93 -2.59
N ILE A 279 13.93 1.09 -1.89
CA ILE A 279 13.83 1.04 -0.43
C ILE A 279 14.04 -0.41 0.00
N ASP A 280 15.15 -0.66 0.68
CA ASP A 280 15.48 -1.98 1.24
C ASP A 280 14.72 -2.18 2.56
N GLY A 281 14.30 -3.41 2.84
CA GLY A 281 13.72 -3.78 4.13
C GLY A 281 14.78 -3.96 5.23
N PRO A 282 14.40 -3.89 6.52
CA PRO A 282 13.06 -3.59 6.99
C PRO A 282 12.72 -2.10 6.89
N ALA A 283 11.53 -1.76 6.41
CA ALA A 283 11.13 -0.36 6.29
C ALA A 283 9.61 -0.16 6.32
N ILE A 284 9.18 1.04 6.73
CA ILE A 284 7.79 1.51 6.56
C ILE A 284 7.78 2.70 5.61
N ILE A 285 6.94 2.64 4.59
CA ILE A 285 6.66 3.74 3.67
C ILE A 285 5.28 4.30 4.01
N LYS A 286 5.15 5.62 4.08
CA LYS A 286 3.85 6.28 4.18
C LYS A 286 3.78 7.59 3.40
N VAL A 287 2.56 7.99 3.07
CA VAL A 287 2.29 9.35 2.57
C VAL A 287 1.69 10.20 3.69
N GLN A 288 2.23 11.39 3.87
CA GLN A 288 1.82 12.36 4.87
C GLN A 288 1.50 13.69 4.21
N VAL A 289 0.56 14.42 4.79
CA VAL A 289 0.14 15.73 4.34
C VAL A 289 0.17 16.72 5.49
N GLU A 290 0.64 17.93 5.21
CA GLU A 290 0.47 19.10 6.07
C GLU A 290 -0.47 20.07 5.38
N SER A 291 -1.42 20.65 6.14
CA SER A 291 -2.34 21.63 5.59
C SER A 291 -2.18 23.01 6.20
N ALA A 292 -2.24 24.03 5.33
CA ALA A 292 -2.34 25.43 5.72
C ALA A 292 -3.80 25.93 5.74
N THR A 293 -4.79 25.04 5.58
CA THR A 293 -6.22 25.43 5.50
C THR A 293 -7.11 24.36 6.13
N ASN A 294 -8.25 24.78 6.70
CA ASN A 294 -9.19 23.84 7.32
C ASN A 294 -9.91 22.96 6.29
N ASP A 295 -10.50 21.85 6.72
CA ASP A 295 -11.45 21.04 5.93
C ASP A 295 -10.89 20.48 4.60
N MET A 296 -9.60 20.19 4.51
CA MET A 296 -9.02 19.60 3.30
C MET A 296 -9.36 18.12 3.17
N ASP A 297 -9.66 17.67 1.95
CA ASP A 297 -9.87 16.25 1.63
C ASP A 297 -8.85 15.82 0.58
N VAL A 298 -8.03 14.84 0.92
CA VAL A 298 -6.85 14.46 0.14
C VAL A 298 -6.80 12.96 -0.06
N SER A 299 -6.58 12.55 -1.30
CA SER A 299 -6.23 11.17 -1.63
C SER A 299 -4.79 11.14 -2.12
N ALA A 300 -4.05 10.09 -1.75
CA ALA A 300 -2.69 9.92 -2.21
C ALA A 300 -2.29 8.45 -2.22
N GLY A 301 -1.19 8.15 -2.89
CA GLY A 301 -0.70 6.79 -3.00
C GLY A 301 0.62 6.69 -3.73
N PHE A 302 1.12 5.47 -3.78
CA PHE A 302 2.33 5.11 -4.50
C PHE A 302 2.22 3.71 -5.07
N ASP A 303 2.98 3.48 -6.13
CA ASP A 303 3.04 2.21 -6.84
C ASP A 303 4.48 1.76 -7.00
N GLY A 304 4.64 0.47 -7.18
CA GLY A 304 5.93 -0.12 -7.44
C GLY A 304 5.89 -1.64 -7.53
N VAL A 305 7.08 -2.21 -7.56
CA VAL A 305 7.30 -3.65 -7.50
C VAL A 305 8.09 -3.97 -6.26
N ILE A 306 7.61 -4.93 -5.47
CA ILE A 306 8.40 -5.55 -4.41
C ILE A 306 9.06 -6.80 -4.98
N ALA A 307 10.35 -6.97 -4.69
CA ALA A 307 11.15 -8.10 -5.11
C ALA A 307 11.70 -8.84 -3.88
N ASP A 308 11.80 -10.15 -4.00
CA ASP A 308 12.50 -11.00 -3.05
C ASP A 308 14.02 -10.88 -3.26
N ASP A 309 14.77 -10.80 -2.17
CA ASP A 309 16.23 -10.77 -2.18
C ASP A 309 16.88 -12.16 -2.40
#